data_AF-A0A8X6NS05-F1
#
_entry.id   AF-A0A8X6NS05-F1
#
_cell.length_a   1.000
_cell.length_b   1.000
_cell.length_c   1.000
_cell.angle_alpha   90.00
_cell.angle_beta   90.00
_cell.angle_gamma   90.00
#
_symmetry.space_group_name_H-M   'P 1'
#
loop_
_entity.id
_entity.type
_entity.pdbx_description
1 polymer ?
#
loop_
_entity_poly.entity_id
_entity_poly.type
_entity_poly.pdbx_seq_one_letter_code
_entity_poly.pdbx_strand_id
1 'polypeptide(L)' 'LLCLKLREIVVPAVVIRGEPVWLNCTYDLGNETLYSIKWHKNNVEFYRYLPEDRPPGQKYELAGIHLDVSTTIHL' A
#
# COMPACT_ATOMS: atom_id res chain seq x y z
N LEU A 1 20.30 -1.33 17.14
CA LEU A 1 18.99 -1.96 16.88
C LEU A 1 18.33 -1.21 15.73
N LEU A 2 18.42 -1.78 14.52
CA LEU A 2 17.74 -1.28 13.32
C LEU A 2 16.60 -2.28 13.04
N CYS A 3 15.36 -1.82 13.10
CA CYS A 3 14.14 -2.61 12.95
C CYS A 3 13.16 -1.81 12.08
N LEU A 4 12.09 -2.47 11.61
CA LEU A 4 11.02 -1.81 10.86
C LEU A 4 10.50 -0.56 11.58
N LYS A 5 10.58 0.57 10.88
CA LYS A 5 10.02 1.86 11.31
C LYS A 5 9.12 2.41 10.23
N LEU A 6 7.91 2.77 10.62
CA LEU A 6 7.05 3.58 9.79
C LEU A 6 7.54 5.04 9.86
N ARG A 7 7.93 5.60 8.71
CA ARG A 7 8.45 6.98 8.63
C ARG A 7 7.35 7.97 8.30
N GLU A 8 6.50 7.63 7.34
CA GLU A 8 5.42 8.49 6.89
C GLU A 8 4.25 7.69 6.32
N ILE A 9 3.04 8.14 6.60
CA ILE A 9 1.81 7.71 5.92
C ILE A 9 1.13 8.96 5.37
N VAL A 10 0.96 9.02 4.05
CA VAL A 10 0.20 10.09 3.40
C VAL A 10 -1.08 9.51 2.83
N VAL A 11 -2.20 9.98 3.37
CA VAL A 11 -3.55 9.67 2.89
C VAL A 11 -4.30 11.01 2.79
N PRO A 12 -4.78 11.41 1.60
CA PRO A 12 -5.55 12.63 1.46
C PRO A 12 -6.81 12.59 2.33
N ALA A 13 -7.03 13.63 3.14
CA ALA A 13 -8.21 13.74 4.01
C ALA A 13 -9.52 13.94 3.21
N VAL A 14 -9.41 14.56 2.03
CA VAL A 14 -10.52 14.83 1.12
C VAL A 14 -10.05 14.55 -0.30
N VAL A 15 -10.94 13.95 -1.10
CA VAL A 15 -10.67 13.59 -2.49
C VAL A 15 -11.81 14.07 -3.38
N ILE A 16 -11.49 14.46 -4.61
CA ILE A 16 -12.51 14.82 -5.60
C ILE A 16 -13.04 13.53 -6.21
N ARG A 17 -14.38 13.40 -6.30
CA ARG A 17 -15.00 12.21 -6.85
C ARG A 17 -14.55 11.97 -8.29
N GLY A 18 -14.01 10.79 -8.55
CA GLY A 18 -13.56 10.37 -9.88
C GLY A 18 -12.09 10.68 -10.18
N GLU A 19 -11.45 11.55 -9.40
CA GLU A 19 -10.02 11.83 -9.54
C GLU A 19 -9.19 10.73 -8.86
N PRO A 20 -8.06 10.33 -9.47
CA PRO A 20 -7.14 9.39 -8.85
C PRO A 20 -6.42 10.05 -7.66
N VAL A 21 -6.05 9.23 -6.68
CA VAL A 21 -5.28 9.67 -5.51
C VAL A 21 -4.16 8.70 -5.21
N TRP A 22 -3.08 9.24 -4.65
CA TRP A 22 -1.93 8.46 -4.21
C TRP A 22 -1.96 8.27 -2.70
N LEU A 23 -1.74 7.03 -2.27
CA LEU A 23 -1.49 6.68 -0.88
C LEU A 23 -0.01 6.36 -0.74
N ASN A 24 0.69 7.04 0.16
CA ASN A 24 2.11 6.82 0.40
C ASN A 24 2.32 6.12 1.74
N CYS A 25 3.21 5.14 1.75
CA CYS A 25 3.74 4.51 2.95
C CYS A 25 5.25 4.47 2.82
N THR A 26 5.93 5.35 3.55
CA THR A 26 7.39 5.35 3.63
C THR A 26 7.80 4.64 4.91
N TYR A 27 8.63 3.64 4.77
CA TYR A 27 9.11 2.79 5.85
C TYR A 27 10.63 2.61 5.75
N ASP A 28 11.26 2.28 6.86
CA ASP A 28 12.68 1.97 6.96
C ASP A 28 12.79 0.57 7.56
N LEU A 29 13.34 -0.37 6.78
CA LEU A 29 13.51 -1.76 7.19
C LEU A 29 14.74 -1.97 8.08
N GLY A 30 15.65 -1.00 8.15
CA GLY A 30 16.95 -1.22 8.77
C GLY A 30 17.70 -2.36 8.07
N ASN A 31 17.89 -3.48 8.77
CA ASN A 31 18.55 -4.67 8.26
C ASN A 31 17.59 -5.85 7.98
N GLU A 32 16.27 -5.61 8.04
CA GLU A 32 15.27 -6.64 7.82
C GLU A 32 14.79 -6.66 6.35
N THR A 33 14.10 -7.73 5.99
CA THR A 33 13.41 -7.83 4.71
C THR A 33 11.93 -7.51 4.89
N LEU A 34 11.34 -6.83 3.91
CA LEU A 34 9.92 -6.54 3.95
C LEU A 34 9.12 -7.83 3.77
N TYR A 35 8.29 -8.16 4.75
CA TYR A 35 7.32 -9.26 4.61
C TYR A 35 6.13 -8.86 3.73
N SER A 36 5.44 -7.76 4.08
CA SER A 36 4.26 -7.30 3.32
C SER A 36 3.94 -5.83 3.55
N ILE A 37 3.36 -5.16 2.56
CA ILE A 37 2.60 -3.91 2.73
C ILE A 37 1.14 -4.20 2.41
N LYS A 38 0.20 -3.70 3.23
CA LYS A 38 -1.23 -3.92 3.05
C LYS A 38 -2.00 -2.62 3.24
N TRP A 39 -2.92 -2.33 2.34
CA TRP A 39 -3.90 -1.25 2.53
C TRP A 39 -5.27 -1.83 2.86
N HIS A 40 -5.86 -1.28 3.91
CA HIS A 40 -7.20 -1.63 4.38
C HIS A 40 -8.08 -0.39 4.41
N LYS A 41 -9.35 -0.54 4.04
CA LYS A 41 -10.39 0.45 4.27
C LYS A 41 -11.49 -0.22 5.07
N ASN A 42 -11.83 0.36 6.24
CA ASN A 42 -12.84 -0.19 7.14
C ASN A 42 -12.62 -1.69 7.44
N ASN A 43 -11.38 -2.04 7.76
CA ASN A 43 -10.93 -3.41 8.05
C ASN A 43 -11.01 -4.41 6.89
N VAL A 44 -11.34 -3.96 5.67
CA VAL A 44 -11.29 -4.78 4.46
C VAL A 44 -10.02 -4.46 3.68
N GLU A 45 -9.19 -5.48 3.48
CA GLU A 45 -8.00 -5.38 2.65
C GLU A 45 -8.39 -5.18 1.18
N PHE A 46 -7.83 -4.18 0.52
CA PHE A 46 -8.06 -3.94 -0.90
C PHE A 46 -6.78 -3.99 -1.74
N TYR A 47 -5.62 -3.95 -1.09
CA TYR A 47 -4.32 -4.12 -1.73
C TYR A 47 -3.30 -4.77 -0.81
N ARG A 48 -2.44 -5.59 -1.41
CA ARG A 48 -1.27 -6.19 -0.77
C ARG A 48 -0.08 -6.21 -1.71
N TYR A 49 1.08 -5.87 -1.17
CA TYR A 49 2.38 -6.11 -1.78
C TYR A 49 3.16 -7.13 -0.94
N LEU A 50 3.54 -8.23 -1.57
CA LEU A 50 4.37 -9.32 -1.03
C LEU A 50 5.58 -9.51 -1.96
N PRO A 51 6.80 -9.11 -1.56
CA PRO A 51 7.98 -9.24 -2.42
C PRO A 51 8.26 -10.66 -2.91
N GLU A 52 7.86 -11.67 -2.14
CA GLU A 52 8.10 -13.09 -2.43
C GLU A 52 7.08 -13.70 -3.42
N ASP A 53 5.96 -13.03 -3.68
CA ASP A 53 4.87 -13.56 -4.52
C ASP A 53 5.03 -13.22 -6.01
N ARG A 54 4.27 -13.94 -6.85
CA ARG A 54 4.19 -13.73 -8.30
C ARG A 54 2.72 -13.66 -8.77
N PRO A 55 2.20 -12.49 -9.17
CA PRO A 55 2.84 -11.17 -9.09
C PRO A 55 2.95 -10.68 -7.63
N PRO A 56 3.92 -9.79 -7.32
CA PRO A 56 4.12 -9.33 -5.95
C PRO A 56 3.01 -8.39 -5.47
N GLY A 57 2.35 -7.68 -6.38
CA GLY A 57 1.18 -6.84 -6.09
C GLY A 57 -0.13 -7.59 -6.33
N GLN A 58 -1.04 -7.55 -5.35
CA GLN A 58 -2.35 -8.20 -5.37
C GLN A 58 -3.43 -7.17 -5.02
N LYS A 59 -4.49 -7.13 -5.82
CA LYS A 59 -5.70 -6.33 -5.52
C LYS A 59 -6.84 -7.23 -5.06
N TYR A 60 -7.68 -6.70 -4.18
CA TYR A 60 -8.93 -7.32 -3.76
C TYR A 60 -10.07 -6.35 -4.03
N GLU A 61 -11.16 -6.88 -4.58
CA GLU A 61 -12.32 -6.07 -4.94
C GLU A 61 -13.00 -5.52 -3.68
N LEU A 62 -13.17 -4.21 -3.63
CA LEU A 62 -13.87 -3.52 -2.56
C LEU A 62 -14.74 -2.41 -3.16
N ALA A 63 -16.03 -2.42 -2.84
CA ALA A 63 -16.98 -1.48 -3.40
C ALA A 63 -16.54 -0.01 -3.18
N GLY A 64 -16.49 0.75 -4.28
CA GLY A 64 -16.07 2.15 -4.29
C GLY A 64 -14.55 2.37 -4.22
N ILE A 65 -13.73 1.31 -4.36
CA ILE A 65 -12.28 1.40 -4.55
C ILE A 65 -11.94 0.86 -5.93
N HIS A 66 -11.32 1.72 -6.74
CA HIS A 66 -10.80 1.36 -8.05
C HIS A 66 -9.29 1.52 -8.00
N LEU A 67 -8.56 0.39 -8.04
CA LEU A 67 -7.11 0.36 -7.94
C LEU A 67 -6.50 -0.18 -9.23
N ASP A 68 -5.59 0.60 -9.82
CA ASP A 68 -4.75 0.16 -10.92
C ASP A 68 -3.39 -0.33 -10.39
N VAL A 69 -3.24 -1.65 -10.29
CA VAL A 69 -2.01 -2.30 -9.80
C VAL A 69 -0.81 -2.01 -10.72
N SER A 70 -1.03 -1.73 -12.00
CA SER A 70 0.09 -1.44 -12.92
C SER A 70 0.79 -0.11 -12.61
N THR A 71 0.15 0.75 -11.81
CA THR A 71 0.66 2.06 -11.41
C THR A 71 1.31 2.07 -10.03
N THR A 72 1.31 0.96 -9.29
CA THR A 72 1.88 0.91 -7.93
C THR A 72 3.41 0.93 -7.99
N ILE A 73 4.02 1.78 -7.18
CA ILE A 73 5.47 1.93 -7.08
C ILE A 73 5.91 1.38 -5.72
N HIS A 74 6.94 0.52 -5.73
CA HIS A 74 7.57 -0.03 -4.54
C HIS A 74 9.02 0.43 -4.52
N LEU A 75 9.34 1.32 -3.57
CA LEU A 75 10.69 1.83 -3.31
C LEU A 75 11.20 1.27 -1.98
#